data_AF-A0A356X1E7-F1
#
_entry.id   AF-A0A356X1E7-F1
#
_cell.length_a   1.000
_cell.length_b   1.000
_cell.length_c   1.000
_cell.angle_alpha   90.00
_cell.angle_beta   90.00
_cell.angle_gamma   90.00
#
_symmetry.space_group_name_H-M   'P 1'
#
loop_
_entity.id
_entity.type
_entity.pdbx_description
1 polymer ?
#
loop_
_entity_poly.entity_id
_entity_poly.type
_entity_poly.pdbx_seq_one_letter_code
_entity_poly.pdbx_strand_id
1 'polypeptide(L)'
;GETHPLTGDELAVKNLLTGAQMAAFLANMIETFVLFAPLGIVLVAMLGVGVAEHSGWIDAGLKKLLNFTPKAFLTPMLILIAIVSHTAADAGYVLVIPLGGVIFYAAGRHPLAGIAAAFAGVSGGFSANFIPSAIDPLIMSFTLEAARILDPEIALNPLNNIYFTAASSIL
;
A
#
# COMPACT_ATOMS: atom_id res chain seq x y z
N GLY A 1 -15.02 16.36 33.91
CA GLY A 1 -14.01 16.10 32.88
C GLY A 1 -14.67 16.07 31.52
N GLU A 2 -13.90 15.75 30.49
CA GLU A 2 -14.47 15.27 29.22
C GLU A 2 -15.16 13.92 29.47
N THR A 3 -16.24 13.62 28.74
CA THR A 3 -16.99 12.36 28.88
C THR A 3 -16.84 11.53 27.62
N HIS A 4 -16.69 10.21 27.77
CA HIS A 4 -16.58 9.30 26.64
C HIS A 4 -17.89 9.34 25.82
N PRO A 5 -17.83 9.62 24.50
CA PRO A 5 -19.03 9.93 23.71
C PRO A 5 -19.97 8.73 23.50
N LEU A 6 -19.49 7.50 23.68
CA LEU A 6 -20.28 6.27 23.53
C LEU A 6 -20.80 5.72 24.86
N THR A 7 -20.00 5.80 25.93
CA THR A 7 -20.32 5.15 27.22
C THR A 7 -20.80 6.14 28.27
N GLY A 8 -20.51 7.44 28.11
CA GLY A 8 -20.84 8.48 29.09
C GLY A 8 -19.90 8.53 30.30
N ASP A 9 -18.88 7.68 30.35
CA ASP A 9 -17.92 7.63 31.46
C ASP A 9 -17.03 8.87 31.51
N GLU A 10 -16.57 9.24 32.70
CA GLU A 10 -15.63 10.35 32.85
C GLU A 10 -14.22 9.97 32.35
N LEU A 11 -13.67 10.76 31.43
CA LEU A 11 -12.33 10.57 30.90
C LEU A 11 -11.30 11.20 31.83
N ALA A 12 -10.34 10.39 32.28
CA ALA A 12 -9.21 10.83 33.09
C ALA A 12 -7.88 10.66 32.32
N VAL A 13 -7.03 11.69 32.38
CA VAL A 13 -5.68 11.64 31.78
C VAL A 13 -4.78 10.73 32.61
N LYS A 14 -4.15 9.74 31.97
CA LYS A 14 -3.18 8.84 32.61
C LYS A 14 -1.74 9.25 32.28
N ASN A 15 -0.97 9.62 33.30
CA ASN A 15 0.45 9.93 33.14
C ASN A 15 1.29 8.64 33.07
N LEU A 16 1.87 8.39 31.88
CA LEU A 16 2.70 7.20 31.60
C LEU A 16 4.05 7.20 32.33
N LEU A 17 4.52 8.36 32.83
CA LEU A 17 5.79 8.48 33.54
C LEU A 17 5.71 8.10 35.03
N THR A 18 4.51 7.75 35.52
CA THR A 18 4.37 7.25 36.89
C THR A 18 5.00 5.87 37.03
N GLY A 19 5.52 5.53 38.21
CA GLY A 19 6.24 4.27 38.42
C GLY A 19 5.45 3.02 38.01
N ALA A 20 4.14 2.99 38.26
CA ALA A 20 3.27 1.88 37.86
C ALA A 20 3.10 1.78 36.33
N GLN A 21 2.90 2.89 35.64
CA GLN A 21 2.71 2.90 34.18
C GLN A 21 4.02 2.61 33.45
N MET A 22 5.16 3.08 33.97
CA MET A 22 6.48 2.76 33.44
C MET A 22 6.79 1.25 33.57
N ALA A 23 6.48 0.66 34.72
CA ALA A 23 6.64 -0.78 34.93
C ALA A 23 5.73 -1.58 34.00
N ALA A 24 4.46 -1.17 33.86
CA ALA A 24 3.53 -1.80 32.93
C ALA A 24 3.97 -1.67 31.46
N PHE A 25 4.48 -0.51 31.05
CA PHE A 25 5.02 -0.29 29.72
C PHE A 25 6.18 -1.26 29.44
N LEU A 26 7.20 -1.29 30.31
CA LEU A 26 8.37 -2.15 30.13
C LEU A 26 8.01 -3.65 30.15
N ALA A 27 7.06 -4.05 30.99
CA ALA A 27 6.60 -5.43 31.08
C ALA A 27 5.85 -5.89 29.82
N ASN A 28 5.01 -5.03 29.23
CA ASN A 28 4.12 -5.38 28.13
C ASN A 28 4.62 -4.91 26.75
N MET A 29 5.77 -4.24 26.66
CA MET A 29 6.27 -3.64 25.42
C MET A 29 6.40 -4.64 24.27
N ILE A 30 6.98 -5.83 24.53
CA ILE A 30 7.17 -6.87 23.52
C ILE A 30 5.83 -7.45 23.09
N GLU A 31 4.95 -7.76 24.04
CA GLU A 31 3.62 -8.29 23.76
C GLU A 31 2.79 -7.29 22.92
N THR A 32 2.82 -6.01 23.29
CA THR A 32 2.17 -4.93 22.53
C THR A 32 2.69 -4.85 21.10
N PHE A 33 4.01 -4.99 20.90
CA PHE A 33 4.61 -4.98 19.57
C PHE A 33 4.24 -6.21 18.73
N VAL A 34 4.31 -7.41 19.31
CA VAL A 34 4.05 -8.68 18.59
C VAL A 34 2.57 -8.88 18.30
N LEU A 35 1.69 -8.44 19.20
CA LEU A 35 0.24 -8.50 19.02
C LEU A 35 -0.33 -7.35 18.19
N PHE A 36 0.52 -6.41 17.76
CA PHE A 36 0.10 -5.32 16.89
C PHE A 36 -0.41 -5.91 15.56
N ALA A 37 -1.73 -5.83 15.34
CA ALA A 37 -2.40 -6.45 14.20
C ALA A 37 -1.74 -6.21 12.83
N PRO A 38 -1.20 -5.01 12.52
CA PRO A 38 -0.48 -4.76 11.27
C PRO A 38 0.70 -5.72 11.01
N LEU A 39 1.40 -6.16 12.06
CA LEU A 39 2.65 -6.90 11.91
C LEU A 39 2.43 -8.26 11.25
N GLY A 40 1.47 -9.04 11.72
CA GLY A 40 1.20 -10.38 11.18
C GLY A 40 0.68 -10.33 9.74
N ILE A 41 -0.29 -9.44 9.46
CA ILE A 41 -0.96 -9.40 8.15
C ILE A 41 0.01 -8.94 7.06
N VAL A 42 0.85 -7.94 7.36
CA VAL A 42 1.85 -7.42 6.41
C VAL A 42 2.91 -8.47 6.09
N LEU A 43 3.42 -9.20 7.09
CA LEU A 43 4.44 -10.23 6.87
C LEU A 43 3.93 -11.35 5.93
N VAL A 44 2.70 -11.82 6.13
CA VAL A 44 2.10 -12.84 5.27
C VAL A 44 1.86 -12.32 3.85
N ALA A 45 1.38 -11.09 3.70
CA ALA A 45 1.20 -10.47 2.38
C ALA A 45 2.54 -10.30 1.65
N MET A 46 3.58 -9.81 2.34
CA MET A 46 4.91 -9.59 1.78
C MET A 46 5.62 -10.89 1.40
N LEU A 47 5.35 -12.02 2.07
CA LEU A 47 5.84 -13.33 1.64
C LEU A 47 5.31 -13.71 0.25
N GLY A 48 4.01 -13.52 -0.01
CA GLY A 48 3.41 -13.78 -1.31
C GLY A 48 3.97 -12.88 -2.42
N VAL A 49 4.08 -11.58 -2.13
CA VAL A 49 4.69 -10.59 -3.04
C VAL A 49 6.14 -10.94 -3.34
N GLY A 50 6.94 -11.27 -2.31
CA GLY A 50 8.34 -11.63 -2.46
C GLY A 50 8.56 -12.86 -3.34
N VAL A 51 7.68 -13.88 -3.26
CA VAL A 51 7.73 -15.04 -4.18
C VAL A 51 7.43 -14.63 -5.62
N ALA A 52 6.40 -13.79 -5.84
CA ALA A 52 6.04 -13.32 -7.18
C ALA A 52 7.14 -12.45 -7.81
N GLU A 53 7.83 -11.65 -7.00
CA GLU A 53 8.92 -10.79 -7.44
C GLU A 53 10.20 -11.60 -7.72
N HIS A 54 10.67 -12.41 -6.76
CA HIS A 54 11.92 -13.17 -6.90
C HIS A 54 11.84 -14.28 -7.96
N SER A 55 10.65 -14.78 -8.28
CA SER A 55 10.45 -15.71 -9.40
C SER A 55 10.52 -15.03 -10.78
N GLY A 56 10.57 -13.69 -10.83
CA GLY A 56 10.55 -12.93 -12.08
C GLY A 56 9.18 -12.84 -12.74
N TRP A 57 8.11 -13.32 -12.08
CA TRP A 57 6.76 -13.32 -12.63
C TRP A 57 6.28 -11.89 -12.95
N ILE A 58 6.54 -10.95 -12.04
CA ILE A 58 6.16 -9.54 -12.22
C ILE A 58 6.95 -8.91 -13.37
N ASP A 59 8.27 -9.04 -13.40
CA ASP A 59 9.12 -8.50 -14.47
C ASP A 59 8.70 -9.04 -15.86
N ALA A 60 8.49 -10.35 -15.96
CA ALA A 60 8.03 -10.98 -17.20
C ALA A 60 6.64 -10.49 -17.63
N GLY A 61 5.72 -10.35 -16.68
CA GLY A 61 4.36 -9.85 -16.93
C GLY A 61 4.35 -8.42 -17.47
N LEU A 62 5.09 -7.50 -16.83
CA LEU A 62 5.16 -6.10 -17.22
C LEU A 62 5.80 -5.94 -18.61
N LYS A 63 6.91 -6.65 -18.89
CA LYS A 63 7.55 -6.65 -20.22
C LYS A 63 6.62 -7.18 -21.31
N LYS A 64 5.88 -8.26 -21.02
CA LYS A 64 4.94 -8.86 -21.99
C LYS A 64 3.79 -7.91 -22.33
N LEU A 65 3.21 -7.23 -21.34
CA LEU A 65 2.14 -6.27 -21.57
C LEU A 65 2.61 -5.10 -22.47
N LEU A 66 3.80 -4.57 -22.21
CA LEU A 66 4.37 -3.48 -22.99
C LEU A 66 4.67 -3.89 -24.45
N ASN A 67 5.21 -5.09 -24.66
CA ASN A 67 5.50 -5.60 -26.00
C ASN A 67 4.25 -5.81 -26.87
N PHE A 68 3.10 -6.09 -26.26
CA PHE A 68 1.84 -6.31 -26.97
C PHE A 68 1.08 -5.01 -27.26
N THR A 69 1.52 -3.86 -26.73
CA THR A 69 0.75 -2.62 -26.75
C THR A 69 0.91 -1.86 -28.07
N PRO A 70 -0.19 -1.54 -28.79
CA PRO A 70 -0.14 -0.71 -29.99
C PRO A 70 0.36 0.71 -29.68
N LYS A 71 1.08 1.34 -30.62
CA LYS A 71 1.67 2.69 -30.45
C LYS A 71 0.68 3.75 -29.94
N ALA A 72 -0.58 3.66 -30.33
CA ALA A 72 -1.63 4.59 -29.92
C ALA A 72 -1.98 4.50 -28.41
N PHE A 73 -1.88 3.31 -27.81
CA PHE A 73 -2.21 3.07 -26.40
C PHE A 73 -0.99 3.03 -25.48
N LEU A 74 0.19 3.36 -26.01
CA LEU A 74 1.46 3.22 -25.32
C LEU A 74 1.58 4.10 -24.06
N THR A 75 0.99 5.30 -24.07
CA THR A 75 0.94 6.17 -22.88
C THR A 75 -0.03 5.66 -21.81
N PRO A 76 -1.34 5.44 -22.08
CA PRO A 76 -2.27 4.97 -21.06
C PRO A 76 -1.89 3.59 -20.52
N MET A 77 -1.34 2.71 -21.35
CA MET A 77 -0.87 1.41 -20.88
C MET A 77 0.36 1.52 -19.97
N LEU A 78 1.31 2.40 -20.30
CA LEU A 78 2.47 2.62 -19.43
C LEU A 78 2.03 3.14 -18.05
N ILE A 79 1.06 4.04 -18.00
CA ILE A 79 0.49 4.55 -16.75
C ILE A 79 -0.20 3.42 -15.99
N LEU A 80 -1.02 2.61 -16.65
CA LEU A 80 -1.69 1.45 -16.05
C LEU A 80 -0.69 0.47 -15.43
N ILE A 81 0.37 0.14 -16.17
CA ILE A 81 1.45 -0.74 -15.71
C ILE A 81 2.19 -0.13 -14.52
N ALA A 82 2.47 1.16 -14.59
CA ALA A 82 3.08 1.91 -13.50
C ALA A 82 2.22 1.88 -12.23
N ILE A 83 0.91 2.08 -12.36
CA ILE A 83 -0.05 1.94 -11.26
C ILE A 83 0.01 0.53 -10.69
N VAL A 84 -0.13 -0.53 -11.50
CA VAL A 84 -0.16 -1.91 -11.00
C VAL A 84 1.18 -2.35 -10.39
N SER A 85 2.30 -1.76 -10.80
CA SER A 85 3.65 -2.17 -10.37
C SER A 85 3.95 -1.97 -8.89
N HIS A 86 3.26 -1.08 -8.16
CA HIS A 86 3.48 -0.95 -6.71
C HIS A 86 3.04 -2.18 -5.90
N THR A 87 2.21 -3.05 -6.50
CA THR A 87 1.88 -4.37 -5.91
C THR A 87 3.14 -5.21 -5.67
N ALA A 88 4.21 -4.92 -6.41
CA ALA A 88 5.52 -5.55 -6.35
C ALA A 88 6.52 -4.77 -5.47
N ALA A 89 6.03 -4.01 -4.48
CA ALA A 89 6.81 -3.15 -3.59
C ALA A 89 7.70 -2.12 -4.33
N ASP A 90 8.91 -2.51 -4.75
CA ASP A 90 9.96 -1.63 -5.27
C ASP A 90 10.18 -1.75 -6.80
N ALA A 91 9.59 -2.76 -7.45
CA ALA A 91 9.81 -3.00 -8.88
C ALA A 91 9.37 -1.81 -9.76
N GLY A 92 8.36 -1.05 -9.33
CA GLY A 92 7.85 0.12 -10.06
C GLY A 92 8.92 1.19 -10.28
N TYR A 93 9.62 1.58 -9.23
CA TYR A 93 10.64 2.64 -9.32
C TYR A 93 11.90 2.19 -10.04
N VAL A 94 12.36 0.96 -9.79
CA VAL A 94 13.62 0.45 -10.34
C VAL A 94 13.49 0.06 -11.81
N LEU A 95 12.36 -0.53 -12.20
CA LEU A 95 12.20 -1.13 -13.53
C LEU A 95 11.30 -0.27 -14.43
N VAL A 96 10.10 0.11 -13.97
CA VAL A 96 9.06 0.65 -14.86
C VAL A 96 9.42 2.04 -15.38
N ILE A 97 10.04 2.88 -14.54
CA ILE A 97 10.47 4.24 -14.93
C ILE A 97 11.49 4.23 -16.09
N PRO A 98 12.67 3.56 -15.96
CA PRO A 98 13.64 3.51 -17.06
C PRO A 98 13.09 2.75 -18.27
N LEU A 99 12.33 1.67 -18.05
CA LEU A 99 11.73 0.90 -19.14
C LEU A 99 10.72 1.74 -19.95
N GLY A 100 9.94 2.59 -19.29
CA GLY A 100 9.04 3.54 -19.95
C GLY A 100 9.79 4.50 -20.89
N GLY A 101 10.95 5.00 -20.48
CA GLY A 101 11.81 5.84 -21.33
C GLY A 101 12.33 5.09 -22.57
N VAL A 102 12.83 3.87 -22.38
CA VAL A 102 13.33 3.02 -23.48
C VAL A 102 12.22 2.69 -24.49
N ILE A 103 11.02 2.37 -24.02
CA ILE A 103 9.88 2.02 -24.89
C ILE A 103 9.38 3.24 -25.67
N PHE A 104 9.29 4.41 -25.03
CA PHE A 104 8.95 5.64 -25.74
C PHE A 104 9.98 5.95 -26.82
N TYR A 105 11.27 5.81 -26.53
CA TYR A 105 12.34 5.96 -27.51
C TYR A 105 12.18 4.99 -28.69
N ALA A 106 12.01 3.69 -28.41
CA ALA A 106 11.85 2.65 -29.42
C ALA A 106 10.58 2.85 -30.28
N ALA A 107 9.53 3.46 -29.71
CA ALA A 107 8.31 3.81 -30.43
C ALA A 107 8.43 5.07 -31.31
N GLY A 108 9.56 5.79 -31.24
CA GLY A 108 9.79 7.06 -31.94
C GLY A 108 9.22 8.29 -31.19
N ARG A 109 8.98 8.17 -29.88
CA ARG A 109 8.44 9.23 -29.01
C ARG A 109 9.52 9.73 -28.05
N HIS A 110 9.30 10.91 -27.47
CA HIS A 110 10.29 11.53 -26.58
C HIS A 110 10.49 10.69 -25.29
N PRO A 111 11.71 10.24 -24.95
CA PRO A 111 11.95 9.34 -23.81
C PRO A 111 11.55 9.94 -22.46
N LEU A 112 11.78 11.25 -22.25
CA LEU A 112 11.39 11.92 -21.01
C LEU A 112 9.86 11.91 -20.79
N ALA A 113 9.06 11.85 -21.86
CA ALA A 113 7.61 11.73 -21.71
C ALA A 113 7.21 10.35 -21.18
N GLY A 114 7.96 9.30 -21.57
CA GLY A 114 7.78 7.96 -21.01
C GLY A 114 8.19 7.89 -19.54
N ILE A 115 9.34 8.49 -19.19
CA ILE A 115 9.80 8.58 -17.80
C ILE A 115 8.79 9.34 -16.94
N ALA A 116 8.30 10.49 -17.42
CA ALA A 116 7.30 11.29 -16.69
C ALA A 116 5.97 10.54 -16.52
N ALA A 117 5.49 9.86 -17.57
CA ALA A 117 4.26 9.07 -17.51
C ALA A 117 4.39 7.89 -16.53
N ALA A 118 5.50 7.17 -16.56
CA ALA A 118 5.77 6.09 -15.63
C ALA A 118 5.88 6.62 -14.18
N PHE A 119 6.63 7.70 -13.97
CA PHE A 119 6.79 8.30 -12.63
C PHE A 119 5.45 8.78 -12.05
N ALA A 120 4.61 9.43 -12.87
CA ALA A 120 3.28 9.85 -12.47
C ALA A 120 2.40 8.66 -12.07
N GLY A 121 2.45 7.55 -12.81
CA GLY A 121 1.70 6.34 -12.48
C GLY A 121 2.20 5.64 -11.21
N VAL A 122 3.52 5.44 -11.07
CA VAL A 122 4.11 4.75 -9.91
C VAL A 122 3.91 5.58 -8.63
N SER A 123 4.21 6.88 -8.68
CA SER A 123 4.18 7.75 -7.50
C SER A 123 2.79 8.31 -7.20
N GLY A 124 2.09 8.80 -8.23
CA GLY A 124 0.76 9.40 -8.06
C GLY A 124 -0.34 8.36 -7.87
N GLY A 125 -0.17 7.17 -8.44
CA GLY A 125 -1.11 6.06 -8.34
C GLY A 125 -0.82 5.07 -7.21
N PHE A 126 0.05 5.41 -6.24
CA PHE A 126 0.56 4.47 -5.24
C PHE A 126 -0.52 3.76 -4.41
N SER A 127 -1.63 4.44 -4.11
CA SER A 127 -2.76 3.84 -3.39
C SER A 127 -3.84 3.26 -4.32
N ALA A 128 -3.80 3.58 -5.61
CA ALA A 128 -4.81 3.14 -6.56
C ALA A 128 -4.44 1.77 -7.12
N ASN A 129 -5.32 0.78 -7.01
CA ASN A 129 -5.05 -0.55 -7.55
C ASN A 129 -6.34 -1.28 -7.93
N PHE A 130 -6.27 -2.08 -9.00
CA PHE A 130 -7.35 -2.98 -9.42
C PHE A 130 -7.33 -4.31 -8.66
N ILE A 131 -6.18 -4.64 -8.06
CA ILE A 131 -5.94 -5.88 -7.32
C ILE A 131 -5.48 -5.55 -5.90
N PRO A 132 -5.74 -6.45 -4.93
CA PRO A 132 -5.23 -6.27 -3.58
C PRO A 132 -3.70 -6.19 -3.57
N SER A 133 -3.17 -5.25 -2.80
CA SER A 133 -1.73 -5.06 -2.59
C SER A 133 -1.39 -5.09 -1.11
N ALA A 134 -0.10 -5.11 -0.77
CA ALA A 134 0.35 -5.09 0.61
C ALA A 134 -0.06 -3.81 1.37
N ILE A 135 -0.42 -2.74 0.66
CA ILE A 135 -0.86 -1.49 1.28
C ILE A 135 -2.24 -1.62 1.93
N ASP A 136 -3.14 -2.42 1.35
CA ASP A 136 -4.53 -2.54 1.79
C ASP A 136 -4.64 -3.07 3.23
N PRO A 137 -4.02 -4.22 3.59
CA PRO A 137 -4.03 -4.67 4.97
C PRO A 137 -3.22 -3.75 5.90
N LEU A 138 -2.18 -3.08 5.42
CA LEU A 138 -1.37 -2.15 6.22
C LEU A 138 -2.20 -0.95 6.67
N ILE A 139 -2.85 -0.25 5.74
CA ILE A 139 -3.66 0.94 6.08
C ILE A 139 -4.94 0.56 6.84
N MET A 140 -5.54 -0.59 6.51
CA MET A 140 -6.69 -1.10 7.25
C MET A 140 -6.32 -1.38 8.71
N SER A 141 -5.18 -2.02 8.96
CA SER A 141 -4.77 -2.39 10.32
C SER A 141 -4.43 -1.17 11.18
N PHE A 142 -3.85 -0.11 10.63
CA PHE A 142 -3.75 1.18 11.35
C PHE A 142 -5.12 1.78 11.67
N THR A 143 -6.04 1.73 10.72
CA THR A 143 -7.40 2.23 10.90
C THR A 143 -8.15 1.44 11.98
N LEU A 144 -7.96 0.12 12.02
CA LEU A 144 -8.56 -0.78 13.00
C LEU A 144 -8.09 -0.45 14.42
N GLU A 145 -6.77 -0.30 14.61
CA GLU A 145 -6.20 0.03 15.92
C GLU A 145 -6.65 1.42 16.39
N ALA A 146 -6.76 2.39 15.48
CA ALA A 146 -7.31 3.71 15.81
C ALA A 146 -8.80 3.64 16.16
N ALA A 147 -9.61 2.86 15.43
CA ALA A 147 -11.04 2.73 15.66
C ALA A 147 -11.35 2.03 17.00
N ARG A 148 -10.52 1.05 17.39
CA ARG A 148 -10.64 0.33 18.66
C ARG A 148 -10.41 1.17 19.91
N ILE A 149 -9.88 2.38 19.76
CA ILE A 149 -9.83 3.38 20.85
C ILE A 149 -11.26 3.79 21.26
N LEU A 150 -12.21 3.80 20.31
CA LEU A 150 -13.61 4.17 20.56
C LEU A 150 -14.54 2.95 20.67
N ASP A 151 -14.39 1.97 19.77
CA ASP A 151 -15.20 0.75 19.71
C ASP A 151 -14.30 -0.49 19.70
N PRO A 152 -14.07 -1.14 20.85
CA PRO A 152 -13.16 -2.28 20.96
C PRO A 152 -13.55 -3.50 20.09
N GLU A 153 -14.84 -3.67 19.77
CA GLU A 153 -15.37 -4.82 19.05
C GLU A 153 -15.37 -4.61 17.52
N ILE A 154 -14.99 -3.42 17.05
CA ILE A 154 -15.00 -3.12 15.62
C ILE A 154 -14.05 -4.03 14.85
N ALA A 155 -14.52 -4.52 13.69
CA ALA A 155 -13.76 -5.32 12.75
C ALA A 155 -13.80 -4.67 11.37
N LEU A 156 -12.65 -4.58 10.71
CA LEU A 156 -12.51 -4.00 9.38
C LEU A 156 -12.07 -5.07 8.38
N ASN A 157 -12.64 -5.02 7.18
CA ASN A 157 -12.23 -5.87 6.07
C ASN A 157 -11.01 -5.25 5.37
N PRO A 158 -9.90 -5.99 5.14
CA PRO A 158 -8.74 -5.49 4.38
C PRO A 158 -9.08 -4.92 3.01
N LEU A 159 -10.16 -5.40 2.38
CA LEU A 159 -10.60 -4.99 1.04
C LEU A 159 -11.68 -3.91 1.07
N ASN A 160 -11.94 -3.27 2.21
CA ASN A 160 -12.98 -2.25 2.34
C ASN A 160 -12.83 -1.09 1.34
N ASN A 161 -11.60 -0.79 0.91
CA ASN A 161 -11.29 0.28 -0.03
C ASN A 161 -11.17 -0.19 -1.49
N ILE A 162 -11.31 -1.48 -1.81
CA ILE A 162 -10.96 -2.03 -3.13
C ILE A 162 -11.74 -1.39 -4.28
N TYR A 163 -13.01 -1.05 -4.05
CA TYR A 163 -13.83 -0.38 -5.07
C TYR A 163 -13.38 1.05 -5.31
N PHE A 164 -12.98 1.75 -4.25
CA PHE A 164 -12.48 3.12 -4.33
C PHE A 164 -11.11 3.16 -5.00
N THR A 165 -10.19 2.27 -4.61
CA THR A 165 -8.84 2.20 -5.17
C THR A 165 -8.86 1.76 -6.63
N ALA A 166 -9.74 0.82 -7.00
CA ALA A 166 -9.92 0.40 -8.40
C ALA A 166 -10.53 1.51 -9.27
N ALA A 167 -11.53 2.24 -8.77
CA ALA A 167 -12.08 3.38 -9.48
C ALA A 167 -11.05 4.52 -9.63
N SER A 168 -10.23 4.74 -8.59
CA SER A 168 -9.16 5.74 -8.60
C SER A 168 -8.07 5.42 -9.64
N SER A 169 -7.88 4.15 -10.01
CA SER A 169 -6.93 3.78 -11.06
C SER A 169 -7.38 4.15 -12.47
N ILE A 170 -8.65 4.53 -12.66
CA ILE A 170 -9.21 4.96 -13.96
C ILE A 170 -9.09 6.48 -14.14
N LEU A 171 -9.11 7.24 -13.03
CA LEU A 171 -9.10 8.70 -12.98
C LEU A 171 -7.67 9.27 -13.06
#